data_AF-U7P0V3-F1
#
_entry.id   AF-U7P0V3-F1
#
_cell.length_a   1.000
_cell.length_b   1.000
_cell.length_c   1.000
_cell.angle_alpha   90.00
_cell.angle_beta   90.00
_cell.angle_gamma   90.00
#
_symmetry.space_group_name_H-M   'P 1'
#
loop_
_entity.id
_entity.type
_entity.pdbx_description
1 polymer ?
#
loop_
_entity_poly.entity_id
_entity_poly.type
_entity_poly.pdbx_seq_one_letter_code
_entity_poly.pdbx_strand_id
1 'polypeptide(L)'
;MSKKVVLLGDLGTDHQGFPPTPVIAGSPDVLIDGKPVARVGDPLAPHSKPKHPPHPRAIAAGSATVLINGIPAAVTGSAISCGGVTIGTGSVVIGDSHSPAPFSGISPAPSKIASRAAPPATHSGSAIPVSPRTNGSGIGASNPVAGGPVASSMTGPTVTSTPTNGQPEPEIEPGFHVVQAPMSKRELLSALYGDASAKPNSFDWLNPDLGAQVLPGEMIVLSDPESTECTQKEAELMEVAASVP
;
A
#
# COMPACT_ATOMS: atom_id res chain seq x y z
N MET A 1 -0.54 5.69 -3.45
CA MET A 1 0.23 4.45 -3.18
C MET A 1 0.44 4.35 -1.69
N SER A 2 0.10 3.21 -1.11
CA SER A 2 0.30 2.95 0.33
C SER A 2 1.70 2.36 0.54
N LYS A 3 2.47 2.91 1.48
CA LYS A 3 3.86 2.53 1.76
C LYS A 3 3.99 2.04 3.19
N LYS A 4 4.79 1.00 3.44
CA LYS A 4 5.04 0.51 4.80
C LYS A 4 5.71 1.58 5.65
N VAL A 5 5.38 1.61 6.92
CA VAL A 5 6.03 2.49 7.90
C VAL A 5 7.46 2.04 8.17
N VAL A 6 8.35 3.00 8.45
CA VAL A 6 9.74 2.74 8.84
C VAL A 6 9.87 2.75 10.35
N LEU A 7 10.56 1.77 10.91
CA LEU A 7 10.74 1.57 12.34
C LEU A 7 12.22 1.69 12.74
N LEU A 8 12.47 1.82 14.04
CA LEU A 8 13.82 1.72 14.60
C LEU A 8 14.48 0.39 14.21
N GLY A 9 15.67 0.48 13.62
CA GLY A 9 16.44 -0.66 13.11
C GLY A 9 16.21 -0.97 11.62
N ASP A 10 15.20 -0.39 10.98
CA ASP A 10 14.98 -0.53 9.54
C ASP A 10 16.12 0.11 8.73
N LEU A 11 16.36 -0.38 7.51
CA LEU A 11 17.53 -0.01 6.73
C LEU A 11 17.30 1.23 5.85
N GLY A 12 18.31 2.09 5.78
CA GLY A 12 18.52 3.01 4.67
C GLY A 12 19.47 2.41 3.65
N THR A 13 19.09 2.41 2.37
CA THR A 13 19.87 1.80 1.28
C THR A 13 21.27 2.40 1.14
N ASP A 14 22.13 1.71 0.40
CA ASP A 14 23.42 2.26 -0.04
C ASP A 14 23.23 3.44 -0.99
N HIS A 15 24.30 4.21 -1.18
CA HIS A 15 24.41 5.18 -2.25
C HIS A 15 25.88 5.47 -2.56
N GLN A 16 26.26 5.61 -3.84
CA GLN A 16 27.62 5.96 -4.29
C GLN A 16 28.74 5.14 -3.61
N GLY A 17 28.50 3.85 -3.35
CA GLY A 17 29.45 2.95 -2.69
C GLY A 17 29.57 3.12 -1.16
N PHE A 18 28.72 3.94 -0.54
CA PHE A 18 28.54 3.94 0.92
C PHE A 18 27.49 2.88 1.31
N PRO A 19 27.78 2.00 2.29
CA PRO A 19 26.94 0.84 2.59
C PRO A 19 25.58 1.22 3.22
N PRO A 20 24.58 0.31 3.21
CA PRO A 20 23.32 0.52 3.92
C PRO A 20 23.56 0.60 5.44
N THR A 21 22.73 1.38 6.14
CA THR A 21 22.80 1.49 7.61
C THR A 21 21.41 1.60 8.24
N PRO A 22 21.22 1.16 9.50
CA PRO A 22 19.91 1.19 10.14
C PRO A 22 19.53 2.58 10.66
N VAL A 23 18.23 2.82 10.79
CA VAL A 23 17.64 3.90 11.60
C VAL A 23 17.96 3.66 13.07
N ILE A 24 18.44 4.69 13.78
CA ILE A 24 18.94 4.58 15.16
C ILE A 24 18.15 5.39 16.20
N ALA A 25 17.20 6.21 15.77
CA ALA A 25 16.22 6.81 16.66
C ALA A 25 14.86 6.92 15.97
N GLY A 26 13.81 7.11 16.78
CA GLY A 26 12.43 7.23 16.33
C GLY A 26 11.60 8.00 17.34
N SER A 27 10.28 7.88 17.22
CA SER A 27 9.31 8.42 18.18
C SER A 27 9.52 7.85 19.59
N PRO A 28 9.42 8.67 20.65
CA PRO A 28 9.58 8.19 22.02
C PRO A 28 8.36 7.41 22.55
N ASP A 29 7.20 7.57 21.93
CA ASP A 29 5.90 7.15 22.47
C ASP A 29 4.98 6.47 21.45
N VAL A 30 5.28 6.56 20.15
CA VAL A 30 4.54 5.83 19.11
C VAL A 30 5.35 4.63 18.65
N LEU A 31 4.83 3.44 18.97
CA LEU A 31 5.43 2.16 18.65
C LEU A 31 4.53 1.38 17.70
N ILE A 32 5.15 0.72 16.72
CA ILE A 32 4.51 -0.25 15.83
C ILE A 32 5.36 -1.51 15.89
N ASP A 33 4.73 -2.67 16.04
CA ASP A 33 5.41 -3.96 16.25
C ASP A 33 6.41 -3.94 17.43
N GLY A 34 6.11 -3.14 18.46
CA GLY A 34 6.97 -2.95 19.63
C GLY A 34 8.24 -2.12 19.38
N LYS A 35 8.37 -1.49 18.20
CA LYS A 35 9.52 -0.64 17.83
C LYS A 35 9.09 0.81 17.65
N PRO A 36 9.92 1.80 18.08
CA PRO A 36 9.70 3.21 17.77
C PRO A 36 9.51 3.47 16.28
N VAL A 37 8.52 4.28 15.92
CA VAL A 37 8.29 4.69 14.53
C VAL A 37 9.25 5.80 14.13
N ALA A 38 9.89 5.65 12.97
CA ALA A 38 10.78 6.67 12.41
C ALA A 38 9.99 7.80 11.73
N ARG A 39 10.54 9.01 11.77
CA ARG A 39 9.94 10.25 11.28
C ARG A 39 10.99 11.08 10.55
N VAL A 40 10.56 12.11 9.84
CA VAL A 40 11.48 13.07 9.21
C VAL A 40 12.40 13.69 10.26
N GLY A 41 13.70 13.73 9.94
CA GLY A 41 14.75 14.21 10.82
C GLY A 41 15.36 13.13 11.72
N ASP A 42 14.72 11.96 11.88
CA ASP A 42 15.30 10.90 12.69
C ASP A 42 16.60 10.35 12.03
N PRO A 43 17.67 10.13 12.82
CA PRO A 43 18.98 9.73 12.32
C PRO A 43 19.07 8.25 11.93
N LEU A 44 19.94 7.97 10.97
CA LEU A 44 20.47 6.64 10.69
C LEU A 44 21.93 6.58 11.15
N ALA A 45 22.45 5.36 11.37
CA ALA A 45 23.86 5.21 11.69
C ALA A 45 24.73 5.81 10.58
N PRO A 46 25.76 6.61 10.92
CA PRO A 46 26.65 7.18 9.93
C PRO A 46 27.41 6.08 9.20
N HIS A 47 27.83 6.36 7.98
CA HIS A 47 28.60 5.41 7.19
C HIS A 47 29.79 6.07 6.49
N SER A 48 30.71 5.23 6.05
CA SER A 48 31.94 5.61 5.36
C SER A 48 32.24 4.59 4.27
N LYS A 49 33.13 4.97 3.36
CA LYS A 49 33.72 4.06 2.36
C LYS A 49 35.23 4.30 2.30
N PRO A 50 36.04 3.39 1.73
CA PRO A 50 37.48 3.57 1.62
C PRO A 50 37.85 4.94 1.04
N LYS A 51 38.84 5.60 1.66
CA LYS A 51 39.35 6.94 1.28
C LYS A 51 38.33 8.09 1.39
N HIS A 52 37.23 7.91 2.11
CA HIS A 52 36.23 8.96 2.36
C HIS A 52 35.84 8.98 3.85
N PRO A 53 35.78 10.16 4.50
CA PRO A 53 35.42 10.24 5.91
C PRO A 53 33.96 9.82 6.14
N PRO A 54 33.60 9.36 7.36
CA PRO A 54 32.21 9.14 7.74
C PRO A 54 31.38 10.42 7.67
N HIS A 55 30.11 10.30 7.31
CA HIS A 55 29.18 11.43 7.30
C HIS A 55 27.80 11.03 7.88
N PRO A 56 27.04 12.00 8.42
CA PRO A 56 25.75 11.72 9.06
C PRO A 56 24.66 11.44 8.04
N ARG A 57 23.64 10.71 8.49
CA ARG A 57 22.47 10.34 7.69
C ARG A 57 21.20 10.67 8.49
N ALA A 58 20.20 11.29 7.87
CA ALA A 58 18.90 11.53 8.47
C ALA A 58 17.79 11.37 7.44
N ILE A 59 16.59 10.98 7.90
CA ILE A 59 15.42 10.88 7.03
C ILE A 59 15.00 12.28 6.58
N ALA A 60 14.99 12.52 5.26
CA ALA A 60 14.77 13.84 4.68
C ALA A 60 13.33 14.06 4.18
N ALA A 61 12.56 12.99 3.96
CA ALA A 61 11.18 13.06 3.48
C ALA A 61 10.29 12.04 4.19
N GLY A 62 8.99 12.29 4.25
CA GLY A 62 8.00 11.45 4.92
C GLY A 62 6.64 11.51 4.24
N SER A 63 5.63 10.98 4.92
CA SER A 63 4.23 11.06 4.52
C SER A 63 3.75 12.51 4.43
N ALA A 64 2.89 12.80 3.45
CA ALA A 64 2.28 14.10 3.27
C ALA A 64 1.05 14.31 4.19
N THR A 65 0.46 13.23 4.69
CA THR A 65 -0.83 13.25 5.40
C THR A 65 -0.73 12.78 6.85
N VAL A 66 0.23 11.92 7.18
CA VAL A 66 0.36 11.31 8.50
C VAL A 66 1.56 11.89 9.25
N LEU A 67 1.25 12.50 10.40
CA LEU A 67 2.24 13.06 11.30
C LEU A 67 2.25 12.26 12.61
N ILE A 68 3.45 12.00 13.13
CA ILE A 68 3.70 11.32 14.40
C ILE A 68 4.44 12.32 15.30
N ASN A 69 3.85 12.66 16.44
CA ASN A 69 4.28 13.77 17.30
C ASN A 69 4.44 15.11 16.54
N GLY A 70 3.58 15.36 15.54
CA GLY A 70 3.65 16.56 14.71
C GLY A 70 4.76 16.57 13.67
N ILE A 71 5.47 15.45 13.47
CA ILE A 71 6.53 15.30 12.47
C ILE A 71 6.08 14.28 11.42
N PRO A 72 6.27 14.53 10.11
CA PRO A 72 5.88 13.57 9.07
C PRO A 72 6.44 12.17 9.30
N ALA A 73 5.59 11.15 9.23
CA ALA A 73 5.98 9.75 9.41
C ALA A 73 6.90 9.29 8.28
N ALA A 74 7.97 8.56 8.58
CA ALA A 74 8.83 7.97 7.56
C ALA A 74 8.19 6.69 7.00
N VAL A 75 8.26 6.53 5.69
CA VAL A 75 7.67 5.40 4.96
C VAL A 75 8.70 4.77 4.03
N THR A 76 8.48 3.55 3.56
CA THR A 76 9.35 2.92 2.56
C THR A 76 9.49 3.80 1.33
N GLY A 77 10.72 4.05 0.92
CA GLY A 77 11.05 4.99 -0.16
C GLY A 77 11.19 6.45 0.29
N SER A 78 11.12 6.75 1.59
CA SER A 78 11.48 8.09 2.11
C SER A 78 12.96 8.38 1.84
N ALA A 79 13.25 9.56 1.29
CA ALA A 79 14.61 9.97 0.97
C ALA A 79 15.46 10.17 2.24
N ILE A 80 16.76 9.88 2.12
CA ILE A 80 17.76 10.13 3.16
C ILE A 80 18.64 11.32 2.73
N SER A 81 19.01 12.19 3.68
CA SER A 81 19.67 13.48 3.42
C SER A 81 20.97 13.41 2.60
N CYS A 82 21.72 12.32 2.74
CA CYS A 82 22.98 12.10 2.02
C CYS A 82 22.83 11.25 0.75
N GLY A 83 21.68 10.61 0.56
CA GLY A 83 21.42 9.66 -0.52
C GLY A 83 20.84 8.33 -0.02
N GLY A 84 20.15 7.64 -0.94
CA GLY A 84 19.41 6.41 -0.67
C GLY A 84 18.00 6.68 -0.13
N VAL A 85 17.29 5.59 0.16
CA VAL A 85 15.92 5.60 0.69
C VAL A 85 15.77 4.64 1.87
N THR A 86 14.76 4.83 2.70
CA THR A 86 14.43 3.92 3.79
C THR A 86 13.62 2.71 3.30
N ILE A 87 13.82 1.56 3.94
CA ILE A 87 13.12 0.30 3.68
C ILE A 87 12.37 -0.10 4.96
N GLY A 88 11.08 0.21 5.02
CA GLY A 88 10.22 -0.06 6.16
C GLY A 88 9.77 -1.52 6.23
N THR A 89 9.89 -2.12 7.41
CA THR A 89 9.43 -3.50 7.68
C THR A 89 8.12 -3.58 8.44
N GLY A 90 7.63 -2.45 8.97
CA GLY A 90 6.46 -2.41 9.84
C GLY A 90 5.18 -2.95 9.20
N SER A 91 4.30 -3.48 10.05
CA SER A 91 3.00 -4.05 9.68
C SER A 91 2.00 -3.00 9.19
N VAL A 92 2.17 -1.73 9.59
CA VAL A 92 1.29 -0.62 9.24
C VAL A 92 1.70 0.00 7.90
N VAL A 93 0.68 0.35 7.10
CA VAL A 93 0.85 0.98 5.80
C VAL A 93 0.22 2.38 5.82
N ILE A 94 0.96 3.39 5.37
CA ILE A 94 0.54 4.79 5.29
C ILE A 94 0.27 5.17 3.84
N GLY A 95 -0.89 5.78 3.58
CA GLY A 95 -1.30 6.25 2.26
C GLY A 95 -1.40 7.77 2.20
N ASP A 96 -0.67 8.37 1.26
CA ASP A 96 -0.72 9.82 1.01
C ASP A 96 -1.76 10.23 -0.04
N SER A 97 -2.35 9.25 -0.74
CA SER A 97 -3.35 9.48 -1.78
C SER A 97 -4.75 9.47 -1.19
N HIS A 98 -5.54 10.51 -1.45
CA HIS A 98 -6.98 10.52 -1.18
C HIS A 98 -7.71 10.95 -2.45
N SER A 99 -8.83 10.28 -2.73
CA SER A 99 -9.79 10.70 -3.76
C SER A 99 -11.10 11.02 -3.03
N PRO A 100 -11.46 12.30 -2.85
CA PRO A 100 -12.71 12.64 -2.20
C PRO A 100 -13.88 12.20 -3.08
N ALA A 101 -14.90 11.59 -2.48
CA ALA A 101 -16.14 11.31 -3.19
C ALA A 101 -16.75 12.63 -3.70
N PRO A 102 -17.37 12.65 -4.91
CA PRO A 102 -18.11 13.82 -5.35
C PRO A 102 -19.24 14.06 -4.35
N PHE A 103 -19.14 15.14 -3.59
CA PHE A 103 -20.24 15.57 -2.75
C PHE A 103 -21.27 16.25 -3.68
N SER A 104 -22.38 15.57 -3.94
CA SER A 104 -23.58 16.26 -4.43
C SER A 104 -24.11 17.04 -3.24
N GLY A 105 -23.64 18.27 -3.09
CA GLY A 105 -24.04 19.15 -1.99
C GLY A 105 -25.56 19.16 -1.89
N ILE A 106 -26.08 18.85 -0.71
CA ILE A 106 -27.41 19.35 -0.35
C ILE A 106 -27.23 20.86 -0.35
N SER A 107 -27.74 21.53 -1.39
CA SER A 107 -27.76 22.99 -1.45
C SER A 107 -28.23 23.52 -0.11
N PRO A 108 -27.49 24.45 0.53
CA PRO A 108 -28.04 25.16 1.67
C PRO A 108 -29.39 25.72 1.23
N ALA A 109 -30.46 25.31 1.91
CA ALA A 109 -31.76 25.94 1.71
C ALA A 109 -31.56 27.45 1.89
N PRO A 110 -32.14 28.30 1.03
CA PRO A 110 -31.92 29.73 1.11
C PRO A 110 -32.34 30.21 2.49
N SER A 111 -31.35 30.60 3.31
CA SER A 111 -31.59 31.33 4.54
C SER A 111 -32.37 32.58 4.15
N LYS A 112 -33.67 32.60 4.48
CA LYS A 112 -34.48 33.83 4.41
C LYS A 112 -33.69 34.91 5.13
N ILE A 113 -33.16 35.86 4.36
CA ILE A 113 -32.63 37.12 4.87
C ILE A 113 -33.83 37.84 5.48
N ALA A 114 -33.96 37.77 6.80
CA ALA A 114 -34.80 38.70 7.53
C ALA A 114 -34.15 40.08 7.40
N SER A 115 -34.83 40.99 6.70
CA SER A 115 -34.36 42.35 6.49
C SER A 115 -33.98 43.03 7.80
N ARG A 116 -32.74 43.52 7.83
CA ARG A 116 -32.19 44.44 8.81
C ARG A 116 -32.92 45.77 8.71
N ALA A 117 -33.75 46.09 9.69
CA ALA A 117 -34.16 47.47 9.98
C ALA A 117 -33.29 48.00 11.14
N ALA A 118 -32.71 49.18 10.94
CA ALA A 118 -31.91 49.91 11.93
C ALA A 118 -32.77 51.01 12.61
N PRO A 119 -32.28 51.70 13.65
CA PRO A 119 -32.86 51.69 15.01
C PRO A 119 -33.74 52.93 15.32
N PRO A 120 -34.30 53.03 16.54
CA PRO A 120 -33.89 54.16 17.36
C PRO A 120 -33.61 53.80 18.84
N ALA A 121 -33.05 54.80 19.50
CA ALA A 121 -32.33 54.77 20.76
C ALA A 121 -33.21 54.70 22.03
N THR A 122 -32.61 54.11 23.08
CA THR A 122 -32.60 54.53 24.50
C THR A 122 -33.92 54.87 25.21
N HIS A 123 -34.31 54.09 26.23
CA HIS A 123 -33.94 54.30 27.64
C HIS A 123 -34.71 53.38 28.62
N SER A 124 -33.97 52.91 29.63
CA SER A 124 -34.36 52.62 31.01
C SER A 124 -35.18 51.37 31.36
N GLY A 125 -34.58 50.54 32.21
CA GLY A 125 -35.30 50.02 33.39
C GLY A 125 -35.23 48.51 33.65
N SER A 126 -34.17 48.10 34.34
CA SER A 126 -34.18 47.17 35.48
C SER A 126 -34.49 45.66 35.33
N ALA A 127 -33.64 44.91 36.06
CA ALA A 127 -33.86 43.60 36.70
C ALA A 127 -33.46 42.30 35.97
N ILE A 128 -32.19 41.91 36.18
CA ILE A 128 -31.68 40.62 36.74
C ILE A 128 -32.79 39.68 37.33
N PRO A 129 -32.72 38.31 37.36
CA PRO A 129 -31.55 37.40 37.36
C PRO A 129 -31.68 35.99 36.66
N VAL A 130 -30.55 35.24 36.71
CA VAL A 130 -30.41 33.79 37.05
C VAL A 130 -30.86 32.71 36.06
N SER A 131 -29.88 31.90 35.65
CA SER A 131 -30.07 30.49 35.25
C SER A 131 -30.11 29.58 36.49
N PRO A 132 -30.86 28.48 36.43
CA PRO A 132 -30.32 27.24 36.99
C PRO A 132 -30.46 26.02 36.08
N ARG A 133 -29.49 25.14 36.32
CA ARG A 133 -29.28 23.74 35.92
C ARG A 133 -30.51 22.87 36.21
N THR A 134 -30.72 21.77 35.47
CA THR A 134 -30.39 20.37 35.87
C THR A 134 -31.12 19.30 35.01
N ASN A 135 -30.35 18.28 34.63
CA ASN A 135 -30.60 16.85 34.41
C ASN A 135 -32.01 16.22 34.43
N GLY A 136 -32.20 15.26 33.52
CA GLY A 136 -33.11 14.10 33.61
C GLY A 136 -33.25 13.43 32.22
N SER A 137 -32.49 12.38 31.85
CA SER A 137 -32.60 10.94 32.18
C SER A 137 -33.74 10.19 31.47
N GLY A 138 -33.36 9.27 30.55
CA GLY A 138 -34.12 8.08 30.09
C GLY A 138 -35.32 8.35 29.15
N ILE A 139 -35.87 7.43 28.34
CA ILE A 139 -35.73 5.99 28.05
C ILE A 139 -36.51 5.84 26.71
N GLY A 140 -36.02 5.20 25.65
CA GLY A 140 -36.45 3.85 25.26
C GLY A 140 -37.49 3.78 24.10
N ALA A 141 -37.29 2.77 23.24
CA ALA A 141 -38.29 2.03 22.45
C ALA A 141 -38.73 2.53 21.04
N SER A 142 -37.98 2.06 20.03
CA SER A 142 -38.38 1.13 18.94
C SER A 142 -39.65 1.29 18.07
N ASN A 143 -39.38 1.12 16.76
CA ASN A 143 -40.15 0.44 15.68
C ASN A 143 -41.27 1.20 14.93
N PRO A 144 -41.57 0.88 13.64
CA PRO A 144 -41.48 -0.46 13.03
C PRO A 144 -40.94 -0.61 11.60
N VAL A 145 -40.86 -1.90 11.25
CA VAL A 145 -40.48 -2.58 10.00
C VAL A 145 -41.64 -2.62 8.99
N ALA A 146 -41.31 -2.67 7.70
CA ALA A 146 -42.03 -3.34 6.60
C ALA A 146 -41.17 -3.08 5.34
N GLY A 147 -40.66 -4.02 4.55
CA GLY A 147 -41.19 -5.29 4.06
C GLY A 147 -40.84 -5.31 2.56
N GLY A 148 -39.98 -6.23 2.11
CA GLY A 148 -39.76 -6.47 0.67
C GLY A 148 -40.96 -7.21 0.05
N PRO A 149 -40.86 -7.85 -1.14
CA PRO A 149 -39.78 -7.87 -2.14
C PRO A 149 -40.29 -7.58 -3.58
N VAL A 150 -39.42 -7.48 -4.60
CA VAL A 150 -39.62 -8.04 -5.95
C VAL A 150 -38.34 -7.97 -6.79
N ALA A 151 -38.04 -9.08 -7.46
CA ALA A 151 -37.00 -9.22 -8.48
C ALA A 151 -37.54 -8.80 -9.86
N SER A 152 -36.67 -8.28 -10.74
CA SER A 152 -36.62 -8.60 -12.18
C SER A 152 -35.44 -7.92 -12.88
N SER A 153 -34.50 -8.76 -13.31
CA SER A 153 -33.83 -8.77 -14.61
C SER A 153 -34.06 -7.58 -15.55
N MET A 154 -32.98 -6.87 -15.93
CA MET A 154 -32.82 -6.29 -17.28
C MET A 154 -31.35 -6.38 -17.74
N THR A 155 -31.23 -6.91 -18.94
CA THR A 155 -30.07 -7.31 -19.75
C THR A 155 -29.33 -6.17 -20.43
N GLY A 156 -28.00 -6.32 -20.58
CA GLY A 156 -27.17 -5.84 -21.71
C GLY A 156 -26.91 -4.33 -21.84
N PRO A 157 -25.76 -3.92 -22.41
CA PRO A 157 -25.55 -4.23 -23.83
C PRO A 157 -24.33 -5.10 -24.11
N THR A 158 -24.63 -6.10 -24.93
CA THR A 158 -23.74 -6.83 -25.84
C THR A 158 -22.92 -5.87 -26.69
N VAL A 159 -21.59 -6.01 -26.66
CA VAL A 159 -20.76 -5.75 -27.84
C VAL A 159 -20.42 -7.09 -28.46
N THR A 160 -21.06 -7.31 -29.60
CA THR A 160 -20.98 -8.47 -30.47
C THR A 160 -19.57 -8.65 -31.01
N SER A 161 -18.99 -9.80 -30.69
CA SER A 161 -17.91 -10.43 -31.44
C SER A 161 -18.43 -11.03 -32.75
N THR A 162 -17.68 -10.91 -33.84
CA THR A 162 -17.75 -11.81 -35.01
C THR A 162 -16.48 -11.68 -35.85
N PRO A 163 -16.13 -12.69 -36.66
CA PRO A 163 -15.11 -13.66 -36.29
C PRO A 163 -13.92 -13.58 -37.24
N THR A 164 -12.70 -13.77 -36.74
CA THR A 164 -11.58 -14.11 -37.60
C THR A 164 -10.79 -15.21 -36.93
N ASN A 165 -10.82 -16.34 -37.62
CA ASN A 165 -10.09 -17.57 -37.40
C ASN A 165 -8.60 -17.28 -37.17
N GLY A 166 -8.06 -17.73 -36.03
CA GLY A 166 -6.66 -17.50 -35.66
C GLY A 166 -6.52 -17.42 -34.15
N GLN A 167 -6.35 -18.58 -33.52
CA GLN A 167 -5.95 -18.77 -32.14
C GLN A 167 -4.78 -17.83 -31.75
N PRO A 168 -4.88 -17.04 -30.69
CA PRO A 168 -3.72 -16.64 -29.92
C PRO A 168 -3.72 -17.48 -28.64
N GLU A 169 -2.72 -18.36 -28.51
CA GLU A 169 -2.35 -18.87 -27.19
C GLU A 169 -2.14 -17.68 -26.25
N PRO A 170 -2.45 -17.82 -24.95
CA PRO A 170 -2.02 -16.82 -23.99
C PRO A 170 -0.49 -16.84 -23.96
N GLU A 171 0.14 -15.92 -24.68
CA GLU A 171 1.55 -15.61 -24.46
C GLU A 171 1.64 -15.06 -23.05
N ILE A 172 1.98 -15.94 -22.13
CA ILE A 172 2.24 -15.62 -20.73
C ILE A 172 3.53 -14.78 -20.76
N GLU A 173 3.37 -13.47 -20.67
CA GLU A 173 4.52 -12.57 -20.56
C GLU A 173 5.37 -12.99 -19.36
N PRO A 174 6.69 -13.17 -19.55
CA PRO A 174 7.57 -13.62 -18.50
C PRO A 174 7.60 -12.63 -17.33
N GLY A 175 7.45 -13.14 -16.12
CA GLY A 175 7.37 -12.32 -14.91
C GLY A 175 6.60 -13.00 -13.79
N PHE A 176 5.35 -12.61 -13.58
CA PHE A 176 4.51 -13.14 -12.52
C PHE A 176 3.05 -13.27 -12.93
N HIS A 177 2.39 -14.33 -12.47
CA HIS A 177 0.97 -14.58 -12.64
C HIS A 177 0.25 -14.40 -11.30
N VAL A 178 -0.82 -13.60 -11.27
CA VAL A 178 -1.66 -13.43 -10.08
C VAL A 178 -2.92 -14.27 -10.24
N VAL A 179 -3.12 -15.22 -9.32
CA VAL A 179 -4.27 -16.12 -9.34
C VAL A 179 -5.55 -15.33 -9.08
N GLN A 180 -6.55 -15.48 -9.96
CA GLN A 180 -7.82 -14.73 -9.84
C GLN A 180 -8.93 -15.51 -9.13
N ALA A 181 -8.87 -16.84 -9.17
CA ALA A 181 -9.87 -17.75 -8.60
C ALA A 181 -9.16 -18.92 -7.89
N PRO A 182 -9.75 -19.47 -6.82
CA PRO A 182 -9.14 -20.60 -6.13
C PRO A 182 -9.07 -21.81 -7.07
N MET A 183 -7.89 -22.39 -7.25
CA MET A 183 -7.66 -23.55 -8.11
C MET A 183 -6.60 -24.48 -7.53
N SER A 184 -6.56 -25.73 -8.01
CA SER A 184 -5.52 -26.66 -7.58
C SER A 184 -4.17 -26.33 -8.22
N LYS A 185 -3.05 -26.70 -7.58
CA LYS A 185 -1.70 -26.54 -8.16
C LYS A 185 -1.59 -27.20 -9.54
N ARG A 186 -2.24 -28.35 -9.74
CA ARG A 186 -2.24 -29.03 -11.06
C ARG A 186 -2.99 -28.24 -12.12
N GLU A 187 -4.15 -27.69 -11.76
CA GLU A 187 -4.96 -26.88 -12.67
C GLU A 187 -4.26 -25.58 -13.04
N LEU A 188 -3.60 -24.94 -12.08
CA LEU A 188 -2.72 -23.80 -12.32
C LEU A 188 -1.60 -24.17 -13.30
N LEU A 189 -0.91 -25.29 -13.08
CA LEU A 189 0.18 -25.71 -13.97
C LEU A 189 -0.32 -26.04 -15.38
N SER A 190 -1.49 -26.67 -15.53
CA SER A 190 -2.13 -26.88 -16.82
C SER A 190 -2.54 -25.56 -17.49
N ALA A 191 -3.01 -24.58 -16.73
CA ALA A 191 -3.35 -23.26 -17.26
C ALA A 191 -2.11 -22.46 -17.70
N LEU A 192 -0.97 -22.64 -17.02
CA LEU A 192 0.27 -21.91 -17.28
C LEU A 192 1.18 -22.57 -18.33
N TYR A 193 1.18 -23.90 -18.42
CA TYR A 193 2.12 -24.65 -19.26
C TYR A 193 1.43 -25.62 -20.22
N GLY A 194 0.10 -25.59 -20.31
CA GLY A 194 -0.72 -26.52 -21.09
C GLY A 194 -0.89 -27.90 -20.41
N ASP A 195 0.15 -28.42 -19.76
CA ASP A 195 0.12 -29.65 -18.98
C ASP A 195 0.94 -29.53 -17.68
N ALA A 196 0.51 -30.23 -16.63
CA ALA A 196 1.22 -30.23 -15.36
C ALA A 196 2.65 -30.82 -15.44
N SER A 197 2.93 -31.63 -16.46
CA SER A 197 4.23 -32.25 -16.73
C SER A 197 5.17 -31.33 -17.52
N ALA A 198 4.65 -30.29 -18.18
CA ALA A 198 5.45 -29.30 -18.92
C ALA A 198 6.07 -28.22 -18.00
N LYS A 199 5.87 -28.35 -16.69
CA LYS A 199 6.40 -27.45 -15.66
C LYS A 199 7.94 -27.41 -15.69
N PRO A 200 8.56 -26.23 -15.83
CA PRO A 200 10.00 -26.09 -15.72
C PRO A 200 10.53 -26.57 -14.35
N ASN A 201 11.76 -27.07 -14.33
CA ASN A 201 12.47 -27.37 -13.09
C ASN A 201 12.57 -26.15 -12.17
N SER A 202 12.52 -24.95 -12.75
CA SER A 202 12.64 -23.72 -11.99
C SER A 202 11.41 -23.33 -11.16
N PHE A 203 10.25 -23.87 -11.51
CA PHE A 203 8.99 -23.45 -10.94
C PHE A 203 8.89 -23.67 -9.43
N ASP A 204 9.39 -24.81 -8.92
CA ASP A 204 9.24 -25.14 -7.50
C ASP A 204 10.17 -24.30 -6.61
N TRP A 205 11.38 -23.96 -7.08
CA TRP A 205 12.29 -23.11 -6.30
C TRP A 205 11.90 -21.63 -6.34
N LEU A 206 11.22 -21.20 -7.41
CA LEU A 206 10.64 -19.86 -7.50
C LEU A 206 9.37 -19.69 -6.66
N ASN A 207 8.68 -20.79 -6.36
CA ASN A 207 7.40 -20.79 -5.64
C ASN A 207 7.42 -21.82 -4.50
N PRO A 208 8.32 -21.67 -3.51
CA PRO A 208 8.52 -22.68 -2.46
C PRO A 208 7.32 -22.84 -1.51
N ASP A 209 6.54 -21.78 -1.34
CA ASP A 209 5.37 -21.76 -0.44
C ASP A 209 4.07 -22.21 -1.12
N LEU A 210 4.13 -22.59 -2.40
CA LEU A 210 2.94 -22.91 -3.18
C LEU A 210 2.34 -24.26 -2.73
N GLY A 211 1.19 -24.17 -2.06
CA GLY A 211 0.44 -25.32 -1.58
C GLY A 211 -0.22 -26.16 -2.68
N ALA A 212 -0.92 -27.23 -2.27
CA ALA A 212 -1.70 -28.05 -3.20
C ALA A 212 -2.92 -27.30 -3.79
N GLN A 213 -3.39 -26.28 -3.09
CA GLN A 213 -4.46 -25.37 -3.49
C GLN A 213 -3.91 -23.95 -3.47
N VAL A 214 -4.22 -23.19 -4.51
CA VAL A 214 -3.74 -21.83 -4.74
C VAL A 214 -4.93 -20.88 -4.62
N LEU A 215 -4.77 -19.80 -3.86
CA LEU A 215 -5.85 -18.88 -3.53
C LEU A 215 -5.85 -17.64 -4.43
N PRO A 216 -7.00 -16.94 -4.56
CA PRO A 216 -7.05 -15.65 -5.24
C PRO A 216 -6.08 -14.64 -4.60
N GLY A 217 -5.34 -13.91 -5.44
CA GLY A 217 -4.32 -12.95 -5.04
C GLY A 217 -2.94 -13.55 -4.78
N GLU A 218 -2.79 -14.87 -4.86
CA GLU A 218 -1.50 -15.55 -4.74
C GLU A 218 -0.66 -15.28 -6.00
N MET A 219 0.59 -14.87 -5.81
CA MET A 219 1.51 -14.49 -6.87
C MET A 219 2.43 -15.66 -7.20
N ILE A 220 2.43 -16.06 -8.46
CA ILE A 220 3.22 -17.16 -9.00
C ILE A 220 4.32 -16.56 -9.85
N VAL A 221 5.58 -16.77 -9.47
CA VAL A 221 6.74 -16.29 -10.22
C VAL A 221 7.06 -17.28 -11.33
N LEU A 222 7.11 -16.78 -12.57
CA LEU A 222 7.37 -17.57 -13.77
C LEU A 222 8.73 -17.18 -14.32
N SER A 223 9.59 -18.17 -14.52
CA SER A 223 10.85 -17.94 -15.25
C SER A 223 10.55 -17.48 -16.67
N ASP A 224 11.38 -16.58 -17.18
CA ASP A 224 11.38 -16.25 -18.60
C ASP A 224 11.89 -17.44 -19.42
N PRO A 225 11.05 -18.04 -20.29
CA PRO A 225 11.47 -19.15 -21.12
C PRO A 225 12.58 -18.77 -22.12
N GLU A 226 12.74 -17.48 -22.46
CA GLU A 226 13.77 -17.00 -23.36
C GLU A 226 15.08 -16.59 -22.64
N SER A 227 15.11 -16.61 -21.31
CA SER A 227 16.31 -16.30 -20.51
C SER A 227 17.31 -17.45 -20.51
N THR A 228 17.96 -17.65 -21.66
CA THR A 228 19.01 -18.67 -21.88
C THR A 228 20.43 -18.17 -21.54
N GLU A 229 20.57 -16.90 -21.16
CA GLU A 229 21.85 -16.29 -20.79
C GLU A 229 22.54 -17.03 -19.63
N CYS A 230 21.77 -17.50 -18.64
CA CYS A 230 22.31 -18.26 -17.51
C CYS A 230 22.76 -19.67 -17.91
N THR A 231 22.03 -20.35 -18.80
CA THR A 231 22.37 -21.72 -19.21
C THR A 231 23.53 -21.77 -20.20
N GLN A 232 23.64 -20.79 -21.10
CA GLN A 232 24.78 -20.69 -22.03
C GLN A 232 26.08 -20.40 -21.29
N LYS A 233 26.05 -19.45 -20.36
CA LYS A 233 27.23 -19.06 -19.59
C LYS A 233 27.67 -20.15 -18.62
N GLU A 234 26.73 -20.89 -18.04
CA GLU A 234 27.03 -22.05 -17.21
C GLU A 234 27.61 -23.20 -18.03
N ALA A 235 27.07 -23.48 -19.22
CA ALA A 235 27.62 -24.49 -20.13
C ALA A 235 29.04 -24.14 -20.59
N GLU A 236 29.30 -22.88 -20.93
CA GLU A 236 30.62 -22.39 -21.31
C GLU A 236 31.63 -22.49 -20.15
N LEU A 237 31.21 -22.14 -18.92
CA LEU A 237 32.03 -22.30 -17.72
C LEU A 237 32.32 -23.77 -17.41
N MET A 238 31.37 -24.67 -17.65
CA MET A 238 31.53 -26.11 -17.44
C MET A 238 32.43 -26.75 -18.51
N GLU A 239 32.40 -26.26 -19.75
CA GLU A 239 33.31 -26.65 -20.83
C GLU A 239 34.75 -26.20 -20.56
N VAL A 240 34.95 -24.96 -20.08
CA VAL A 240 36.26 -24.49 -19.63
C VAL A 240 36.78 -25.33 -18.47
N ALA A 241 35.94 -25.66 -17.49
CA ALA A 241 36.34 -26.51 -16.36
C ALA A 241 36.74 -27.93 -16.80
N ALA A 242 36.12 -28.48 -17.86
CA ALA A 242 36.49 -29.79 -18.42
C ALA A 242 37.81 -29.78 -19.21
N SER A 243 38.33 -28.60 -19.58
CA SER A 243 39.59 -28.44 -20.32
C SER A 243 40.83 -28.31 -19.44
N VAL A 244 40.68 -28.30 -18.10
CA VAL A 244 41.79 -28.24 -17.15
C VAL A 244 42.19 -29.68 -16.76
N PRO A 245 43.37 -30.18 -17.20
CA PRO A 245 43.83 -31.54 -16.91
C PRO A 245 44.28 -31.73 -15.44
#